data_AF-A0A2V9Z667-F1
#
_entry.id   AF-A0A2V9Z667-F1
#
_cell.length_a   1.000
_cell.length_b   1.000
_cell.length_c   1.000
_cell.angle_alpha   90.00
_cell.angle_beta   90.00
_cell.angle_gamma   90.00
#
_symmetry.space_group_name_H-M   'P 1'
#
loop_
_entity.id
_entity.type
_entity.pdbx_description
1 polymer ?
#
loop_
_entity_poly.entity_id
_entity_poly.type
_entity_poly.pdbx_seq_one_letter_code
_entity_poly.pdbx_strand_id
1 'polypeptide(L)'
;FEIGFPLPNDKHEAEIPGYHCWSDFYVDSIGWIPVDISEAWKHQELYDYYFGAHDPNRVQFTVGRDLHLSPAQAGPPLNYFVYPYVEVGAKEYPNVSIAFSFKDVDAPGTTAEKK
;
A
#
# COMPACT_ATOMS: atom_id res chain seq x y z
N PHE A 1 -4.41 -2.82 10.94
CA PHE A 1 -4.97 -2.42 9.64
C PHE A 1 -4.04 -1.41 9.03
N GLU A 2 -3.39 -1.81 7.95
CA GLU A 2 -2.27 -1.11 7.34
C GLU A 2 -2.57 -1.01 5.85
N ILE A 3 -2.28 0.15 5.29
CA ILE A 3 -2.54 0.46 3.89
C ILE A 3 -1.24 0.84 3.21
N GLY A 4 -1.06 0.33 2.00
CA GLY A 4 0.06 0.69 1.18
C GLY A 4 -0.08 0.16 -0.24
N PHE A 5 1.06 0.03 -0.91
CA PHE A 5 1.14 -0.48 -2.27
C PHE A 5 1.86 -1.83 -2.28
N PRO A 6 1.27 -2.88 -2.87
CA PRO A 6 2.00 -4.10 -3.17
C PRO A 6 2.90 -3.85 -4.39
N LEU A 7 4.09 -4.43 -4.37
CA LEU A 7 5.02 -4.43 -5.48
C LEU A 7 5.02 -5.83 -6.11
N PRO A 8 4.98 -5.96 -7.44
CA PRO A 8 5.14 -7.25 -8.10
C PRO A 8 6.55 -7.82 -7.86
N ASN A 9 6.62 -9.08 -7.43
CA ASN A 9 7.87 -9.78 -7.10
C ASN A 9 8.81 -9.99 -8.30
N ASP A 10 8.27 -10.00 -9.52
CA ASP A 10 8.96 -10.37 -10.75
C ASP A 10 9.33 -9.16 -11.63
N LYS A 11 9.23 -7.94 -11.09
CA LYS A 11 9.52 -6.71 -11.84
C LYS A 11 10.46 -5.78 -11.09
N HIS A 12 11.28 -5.08 -11.86
CA HIS A 12 12.19 -4.02 -11.38
C HIS A 12 11.67 -2.61 -11.72
N GLU A 13 10.58 -2.53 -12.49
CA GLU A 13 9.86 -1.31 -12.83
C GLU A 13 8.43 -1.68 -13.23
N ALA A 14 7.42 -1.03 -12.66
CA ALA A 14 6.04 -1.19 -13.09
C ALA A 14 5.12 -0.07 -12.60
N GLU A 15 3.99 0.09 -13.28
CA GLU A 15 2.82 0.79 -12.75
C GLU A 15 2.16 -0.04 -11.64
N ILE A 16 1.69 0.65 -10.61
CA ILE A 16 0.98 0.09 -9.46
C ILE A 16 -0.52 0.38 -9.63
N PRO A 17 -1.37 -0.66 -9.77
CA PRO A 17 -2.77 -0.48 -10.14
C PRO A 17 -3.64 0.09 -9.01
N GLY A 18 -3.21 -0.04 -7.76
CA GLY A 18 -3.98 0.42 -6.61
C GLY A 18 -3.37 0.01 -5.28
N TYR A 19 -4.02 0.45 -4.21
CA TYR A 19 -3.60 0.10 -2.86
C TYR A 19 -3.92 -1.36 -2.51
N HIS A 20 -3.26 -1.84 -1.48
CA HIS A 20 -3.56 -3.11 -0.81
C HIS A 20 -3.60 -2.88 0.70
N CYS A 21 -4.39 -3.70 1.38
CA CYS A 21 -4.54 -3.63 2.82
C CYS A 21 -4.11 -4.95 3.46
N TRP A 22 -3.44 -4.86 4.59
CA TRP A 22 -3.08 -6.00 5.43
C TRP A 22 -3.26 -5.62 6.90
N SER A 23 -2.95 -6.53 7.82
CA SER A 23 -3.07 -6.25 9.24
C SER A 23 -2.11 -7.10 10.05
N ASP A 24 -2.07 -6.80 11.34
CA ASP A 24 -1.52 -7.66 12.37
C ASP A 24 -2.63 -8.06 13.34
N PHE A 25 -2.42 -9.15 14.07
CA PHE A 25 -3.18 -9.52 15.26
C PHE A 25 -2.23 -9.73 16.44
N TYR A 26 -2.72 -9.48 17.66
CA TYR A 26 -1.91 -9.59 18.87
C TYR A 26 -2.19 -10.91 19.58
N VAL A 27 -1.13 -11.60 20.01
CA VAL A 27 -1.21 -12.77 20.88
C VAL A 27 -0.41 -12.51 22.15
N ASP A 28 -1.05 -12.69 23.30
CA ASP A 28 -0.39 -12.57 24.61
C ASP A 28 0.88 -13.43 24.64
N SER A 29 1.95 -12.89 25.22
CA SER A 29 3.31 -13.49 25.28
C SER A 29 4.09 -13.62 23.96
N ILE A 30 3.47 -13.40 22.80
CA ILE A 30 4.14 -13.48 21.49
C ILE A 30 4.30 -12.09 20.86
N GLY A 31 3.27 -11.24 20.94
CA GLY A 31 3.26 -9.89 20.36
C GLY A 31 2.38 -9.78 19.11
N TRP A 32 2.69 -8.80 18.27
CA TRP A 32 2.03 -8.58 16.98
C TRP A 32 2.51 -9.58 15.94
N ILE A 33 1.56 -10.25 15.30
CA ILE A 33 1.78 -11.25 14.26
C ILE A 33 1.15 -10.73 12.97
N PRO A 34 1.92 -10.66 11.87
CA PRO A 34 1.42 -10.17 10.60
C PRO A 34 0.47 -11.15 9.92
N VAL A 35 -0.54 -10.62 9.24
CA VAL A 35 -1.51 -11.39 8.46
C VAL A 35 -1.94 -10.66 7.18
N ASP A 36 -2.05 -11.40 6.08
CA ASP A 36 -2.58 -10.90 4.81
C ASP A 36 -3.68 -11.82 4.27
N ILE A 37 -4.91 -11.59 4.73
CA ILE A 37 -6.07 -12.44 4.40
C ILE A 37 -6.41 -12.35 2.89
N SER A 38 -6.20 -11.18 2.29
CA SER A 38 -6.50 -10.98 0.87
C SER A 38 -5.53 -11.77 0.00
N GLU A 39 -4.22 -11.72 0.30
CA GLU A 39 -3.24 -12.50 -0.47
C GLU A 39 -3.36 -14.00 -0.17
N ALA A 40 -3.60 -14.41 1.08
CA ALA A 40 -3.92 -15.81 1.41
C ALA A 40 -5.14 -16.34 0.63
N TRP A 41 -6.14 -15.49 0.40
CA TRP A 41 -7.32 -15.85 -0.38
C TRP A 41 -7.02 -15.98 -1.88
N LYS A 42 -6.21 -15.08 -2.44
CA LYS A 42 -5.84 -15.09 -3.87
C LYS A 42 -4.83 -16.20 -4.19
N HIS A 43 -3.91 -16.48 -3.26
CA HIS A 43 -2.80 -17.42 -3.38
C HIS A 43 -2.95 -18.50 -2.32
N GLN A 44 -3.85 -19.46 -2.57
CA GLN A 44 -4.16 -20.54 -1.63
C GLN A 44 -2.92 -21.40 -1.29
N GLU A 45 -1.97 -21.48 -2.21
CA GLU A 45 -0.66 -22.13 -2.02
C GLU A 45 0.24 -21.42 -0.99
N LEU A 46 -0.04 -20.15 -0.67
CA LEU A 46 0.65 -19.33 0.33
C LEU A 46 -0.22 -19.06 1.57
N TYR A 47 -1.32 -19.80 1.75
CA TYR A 47 -2.24 -19.60 2.87
C TYR A 47 -1.55 -19.55 4.23
N ASP A 48 -0.73 -20.57 4.53
CA ASP A 48 0.00 -20.66 5.81
C ASP A 48 1.11 -19.61 5.92
N TYR A 49 1.68 -19.18 4.78
CA TYR A 49 2.72 -18.14 4.75
C TYR A 49 2.16 -16.79 5.17
N TYR A 50 1.02 -16.39 4.61
CA TYR A 50 0.38 -15.11 4.92
C TYR A 50 -0.36 -15.11 6.28
N PHE A 51 -0.33 -16.22 7.02
CA PHE A 51 -0.74 -16.30 8.42
C PHE A 51 0.48 -16.29 9.35
N GLY A 52 1.17 -15.16 9.40
CA GLY A 52 2.39 -15.00 10.19
C GLY A 52 3.54 -14.32 9.45
N ALA A 53 3.37 -13.99 8.18
CA ALA A 53 4.32 -13.20 7.40
C ALA A 53 3.64 -12.21 6.46
N HIS A 54 4.38 -11.15 6.15
CA HIS A 54 4.19 -10.32 4.98
C HIS A 54 5.36 -10.57 4.02
N ASP A 55 5.12 -10.55 2.72
CA ASP A 55 6.20 -10.54 1.74
C ASP A 55 6.92 -9.17 1.76
N PRO A 56 8.20 -9.10 1.35
CA PRO A 56 8.97 -7.86 1.39
C PRO A 56 8.61 -6.87 0.28
N ASN A 57 7.82 -7.27 -0.72
CA ASN A 57 7.49 -6.48 -1.90
C ASN A 57 6.24 -5.63 -1.62
N ARG A 58 6.33 -4.74 -0.63
CA ARG A 58 5.26 -3.81 -0.27
C ARG A 58 5.82 -2.51 0.30
N VAL A 59 5.09 -1.42 0.12
CA VAL A 59 5.40 -0.11 0.71
C VAL A 59 4.23 0.35 1.54
N GLN A 60 4.42 0.44 2.86
CA GLN A 60 3.41 0.92 3.79
C GLN A 60 3.32 2.45 3.77
N PHE A 61 2.10 2.98 3.73
CA PHE A 61 1.84 4.42 3.78
C PHE A 61 1.17 4.82 5.10
N THR A 62 0.12 4.12 5.51
CA THR A 62 -0.62 4.47 6.73
C THR A 62 -1.03 3.27 7.56
N VAL A 63 -1.22 3.52 8.85
CA VAL A 63 -1.64 2.55 9.86
C VAL A 63 -2.85 3.12 10.59
N GLY A 64 -3.84 2.26 10.83
CA GLY A 64 -5.07 2.63 11.53
C GLY A 64 -6.18 3.08 10.60
N ARG A 65 -7.24 3.63 11.20
CA ARG A 65 -8.42 4.17 10.52
C ARG A 65 -8.75 5.53 11.12
N ASP A 66 -9.62 6.28 10.44
CA ASP A 66 -10.14 7.57 10.90
C ASP A 66 -9.00 8.57 11.20
N LEU A 67 -8.12 8.75 10.22
CA LEU A 67 -6.89 9.51 10.29
C LEU A 67 -7.14 11.02 10.22
N HIS A 68 -6.50 11.75 11.13
CA HIS A 68 -6.31 13.19 11.02
C HIS A 68 -4.96 13.49 10.37
N LEU A 69 -4.98 14.29 9.30
CA LEU A 69 -3.79 14.69 8.58
C LEU A 69 -2.99 15.73 9.38
N SER A 70 -1.72 15.90 9.01
CA SER A 70 -0.87 16.98 9.50
C SER A 70 -0.26 17.69 8.28
N PRO A 71 -0.71 18.91 7.94
CA PRO A 71 -1.73 19.71 8.63
C PRO A 71 -3.14 19.08 8.57
N ALA A 72 -3.98 19.42 9.54
CA ALA A 72 -5.35 18.91 9.61
C ALA A 72 -6.17 19.35 8.38
N GLN A 73 -6.86 18.40 7.77
CA GLN A 73 -7.86 18.65 6.76
C GLN A 73 -9.07 19.42 7.34
N ALA A 74 -9.80 20.15 6.49
CA ALA A 74 -11.08 20.75 6.87
C ALA A 74 -12.22 19.73 6.94
N GLY A 75 -12.14 18.66 6.14
CA GLY A 75 -13.09 17.56 6.13
C GLY A 75 -13.05 16.65 7.38
N PRO A 76 -13.89 15.58 7.39
CA PRO A 76 -13.84 14.58 8.44
C PRO A 76 -12.51 13.78 8.43
N PRO A 77 -12.23 12.97 9.48
CA PRO A 77 -11.13 12.02 9.46
C PRO A 77 -11.18 11.11 8.24
N LEU A 78 -10.03 10.82 7.64
CA LEU A 78 -9.95 9.93 6.49
C LEU A 78 -9.94 8.48 6.95
N ASN A 79 -10.84 7.66 6.43
CA ASN A 79 -10.90 6.24 6.81
C ASN A 79 -9.55 5.51 6.60
N TYR A 80 -8.80 5.91 5.57
CA TYR A 80 -7.38 5.61 5.37
C TYR A 80 -6.77 6.66 4.43
N PHE A 81 -5.44 6.70 4.32
CA PHE A 81 -4.75 7.66 3.45
C PHE A 81 -3.62 6.99 2.67
N VAL A 82 -3.71 7.04 1.34
CA VAL A 82 -2.76 6.40 0.39
C VAL A 82 -2.76 7.11 -0.96
N TYR A 83 -3.90 7.70 -1.33
CA TYR A 83 -4.04 8.56 -2.50
C TYR A 83 -3.96 10.04 -2.11
N PRO A 84 -3.64 10.93 -3.06
CA PRO A 84 -3.68 12.37 -2.84
C PRO A 84 -5.03 12.80 -2.27
N TYR A 85 -4.98 13.62 -1.23
CA TYR A 85 -6.14 14.29 -0.67
C TYR A 85 -6.05 15.78 -0.98
N VAL A 86 -7.10 16.34 -1.59
CA VAL A 86 -7.11 17.71 -2.08
C VAL A 86 -8.36 18.42 -1.58
N GLU A 87 -8.17 19.63 -1.06
CA GLU A 87 -9.28 20.53 -0.69
C GLU A 87 -9.21 21.82 -1.50
N VAL A 88 -10.35 22.26 -2.02
CA VAL A 88 -10.52 23.56 -2.68
C VAL A 88 -11.62 24.32 -1.94
N GLY A 89 -11.25 25.44 -1.31
CA GLY A 89 -12.20 26.21 -0.49
C GLY A 89 -12.73 25.42 0.71
N ALA A 90 -11.84 24.68 1.41
CA ALA A 90 -12.18 23.85 2.58
C ALA A 90 -13.18 22.71 2.30
N LYS A 91 -13.28 22.27 1.04
CA LYS A 91 -14.09 21.13 0.62
C LYS A 91 -13.24 20.17 -0.17
N GLU A 92 -13.40 18.87 0.09
CA GLU A 92 -12.74 17.81 -0.67
C GLU A 92 -13.04 17.93 -2.17
N TYR A 93 -11.99 17.79 -2.97
CA TYR A 93 -12.03 17.80 -4.43
C TYR A 93 -11.67 16.41 -4.97
N PRO A 94 -12.64 15.60 -5.45
CA PRO A 94 -12.42 14.20 -5.80
C PRO A 94 -11.79 13.97 -7.17
N ASN A 95 -11.77 14.97 -8.06
CA ASN A 95 -11.34 14.79 -9.45
C ASN A 95 -9.81 14.90 -9.59
N VAL A 96 -9.10 14.03 -8.89
CA VAL A 96 -7.64 13.98 -8.89
C VAL A 96 -7.19 12.73 -9.62
N SER A 97 -6.41 12.91 -10.69
CA SER A 97 -5.79 11.79 -11.39
C SER A 97 -4.71 11.18 -10.50
N ILE A 98 -4.65 9.85 -10.47
CA ILE A 98 -3.65 9.10 -9.72
C ILE A 98 -2.84 8.24 -10.69
N ALA A 99 -1.53 8.21 -10.49
CA ALA A 99 -0.59 7.33 -11.18
C ALA A 99 0.53 7.02 -10.20
N PHE A 100 0.82 5.73 -10.02
CA PHE A 100 1.83 5.25 -9.09
C PHE A 100 2.69 4.24 -9.84
N SER A 101 4.00 4.35 -9.68
CA SER A 101 4.94 3.41 -10.25
C SER A 101 6.12 3.25 -9.30
N PHE A 102 6.85 2.16 -9.49
CA PHE A 102 8.13 1.95 -8.82
C PHE A 102 9.19 1.61 -9.86
N LYS A 103 10.44 1.86 -9.48
CA LYS A 103 11.63 1.47 -10.21
C LYS A 103 12.78 1.26 -9.23
N ASP A 104 13.52 0.19 -9.41
CA ASP A 104 14.74 -0.05 -8.64
C ASP A 104 15.81 1.01 -8.95
N VAL A 105 16.48 1.50 -7.91
CA VAL A 105 17.44 2.62 -8.02
C VAL A 105 18.66 2.27 -8.89
N ASP A 106 19.07 0.98 -8.92
CA ASP A 106 20.28 0.50 -9.60
C ASP A 106 20.01 -0.52 -10.72
N ALA A 107 18.76 -0.67 -11.19
CA ALA A 107 18.48 -1.55 -12.32
C ALA A 107 19.26 -1.07 -13.57
N PRO A 108 20.07 -1.93 -14.21
CA PRO A 108 20.75 -1.55 -15.45
C PRO A 108 19.70 -1.12 -16.47
N GLY A 109 19.74 0.16 -16.84
CA GLY A 109 18.74 0.75 -17.72
C GLY A 109 18.57 -0.09 -18.98
N THR A 110 17.34 -0.49 -19.26
CA THR A 110 16.97 -1.07 -20.55
C THR A 110 17.06 0.05 -21.59
N THR A 111 18.27 0.26 -22.13
CA THR A 111 18.45 1.09 -23.33
C THR A 111 17.71 0.39 -24.46
N ALA A 112 16.54 0.90 -24.82
CA ALA A 112 15.85 0.52 -26.03
C ALA A 112 16.70 0.98 -27.21
N GLU A 113 17.36 0.05 -27.90
CA GLU A 113 17.93 0.31 -29.21
C GLU A 113 16.79 0.70 -30.17
N LYS A 114 16.77 1.97 -30.59
CA LYS A 114 16.02 2.37 -31.77
C LYS A 114 16.69 1.73 -32.99
N LYS A 115 15.99 0.83 -33.66
CA LYS A 115 16.29 0.41 -35.02
C LYS A 115 15.58 1.33 -36.02
#